data_AF-A0A843FFC2-F1
#
_entry.id   AF-A0A843FFC2-F1
#
_cell.length_a   1.000
_cell.length_b   1.000
_cell.length_c   1.000
_cell.angle_alpha   90.00
_cell.angle_beta   90.00
_cell.angle_gamma   90.00
#
_symmetry.space_group_name_H-M   'P 1'
#
loop_
_entity.id
_entity.type
_entity.pdbx_description
1 polymer ?
#
loop_
_entity_poly.entity_id
_entity_poly.type
_entity_poly.pdbx_seq_one_letter_code
_entity_poly.pdbx_strand_id
1 'polypeptide(L)'
;MEKDVLEAARTVHESDDVLIVSHIDADGISSAGIAYTACKRSKIHKLTQRLMGQANSTLTEEELEQKLESALSNDNLVGEHRLARCASIISSSERLLSSGCSDEGSVRAILQRAKEELDTFVDKETDKKIRVLFAKKMDPDTIKKIQNDPSSLIWIWDLGSGYKSQFCKDKLLITDHHIPDTNGHPKSQSCTQTKLWFTFNISEINPINYGLEGSTEGCGATVTYLVARAMDKDNIDLAQLAVVGACGDMQDHAIKGLSGINSIALKDAVENGDVSVEDDLRFFGRETRTVINYLKYSNNPTIPEISDNGVGCSRL
;
A
#
# COMPACT_ATOMS: atom_id res chain seq x y z
N MET A 1 8.27 15.10 10.56
CA MET A 1 7.51 13.96 10.01
C MET A 1 6.64 14.37 8.83
N GLU A 2 5.64 15.25 8.97
CA GLU A 2 4.70 15.59 7.87
C GLU A 2 5.38 15.99 6.54
N LYS A 3 6.38 16.86 6.59
CA LYS A 3 7.17 17.23 5.40
C LYS A 3 7.82 16.03 4.71
N ASP A 4 8.37 15.10 5.48
CA ASP A 4 9.07 13.92 4.95
C ASP A 4 8.08 12.89 4.42
N VAL A 5 6.89 12.79 5.04
CA VAL A 5 5.75 12.02 4.54
C VAL A 5 5.29 12.53 3.18
N LEU A 6 5.16 13.86 3.02
CA LEU A 6 4.79 14.47 1.73
C LEU A 6 5.86 14.26 0.66
N GLU A 7 7.14 14.31 1.03
CA GLU A 7 8.25 14.04 0.09
C GLU A 7 8.30 12.56 -0.32
N ALA A 8 8.08 11.64 0.62
CA ALA A 8 7.96 10.22 0.32
C ALA A 8 6.77 9.95 -0.60
N ALA A 9 5.61 10.55 -0.33
CA ALA A 9 4.43 10.43 -1.17
C ALA A 9 4.69 10.91 -2.61
N ARG A 10 5.39 12.05 -2.78
CA ARG A 10 5.84 12.53 -4.10
C ARG A 10 6.78 11.54 -4.78
N THR A 11 7.79 11.04 -4.05
CA THR A 11 8.77 10.08 -4.57
C THR A 11 8.08 8.81 -5.08
N VAL A 12 7.13 8.27 -4.31
CA VAL A 12 6.34 7.10 -4.70
C VAL A 12 5.48 7.42 -5.92
N HIS A 13 4.78 8.55 -5.90
CA HIS A 13 3.92 8.96 -7.00
C HIS A 13 4.73 9.06 -8.30
N GLU A 14 5.90 9.70 -8.29
CA GLU A 14 6.77 9.93 -9.45
C GLU A 14 7.49 8.67 -9.98
N SER A 15 7.52 7.58 -9.22
CA SER A 15 8.15 6.32 -9.64
C SER A 15 7.37 5.60 -10.74
N ASP A 16 8.08 5.02 -11.71
CA ASP A 16 7.49 4.25 -12.82
C ASP A 16 7.12 2.83 -12.37
N ASP A 17 8.03 2.19 -11.65
CA ASP A 17 7.90 0.85 -11.07
C ASP A 17 8.50 0.80 -9.65
N VAL A 18 7.88 -0.04 -8.81
CA VAL A 18 8.20 -0.10 -7.38
C VAL A 18 8.45 -1.56 -6.98
N LEU A 19 9.60 -1.80 -6.35
CA LEU A 19 9.81 -3.01 -5.56
C LEU A 19 9.35 -2.74 -4.13
N ILE A 20 8.41 -3.57 -3.71
CA ILE A 20 7.86 -3.63 -2.37
C ILE A 20 8.64 -4.69 -1.57
N VAL A 21 9.36 -4.31 -0.51
CA VAL A 21 9.96 -5.25 0.46
C VAL A 21 9.33 -5.12 1.84
N SER A 22 8.73 -6.18 2.37
CA SER A 22 8.05 -6.11 3.67
C SER A 22 8.30 -7.32 4.57
N HIS A 23 8.10 -7.13 5.88
CA HIS A 23 8.10 -8.20 6.87
C HIS A 23 6.90 -9.16 6.70
N ILE A 24 6.93 -10.29 7.40
CA ILE A 24 5.96 -11.39 7.24
C ILE A 24 4.96 -11.52 8.38
N ASP A 25 5.02 -10.65 9.38
CA ASP A 25 4.01 -10.59 10.45
C ASP A 25 2.84 -9.69 10.06
N ALA A 26 1.95 -9.43 11.02
CA ALA A 26 0.75 -8.64 10.80
C ALA A 26 1.05 -7.19 10.42
N ASP A 27 2.09 -6.58 10.99
CA ASP A 27 2.45 -5.19 10.68
C ASP A 27 3.06 -5.08 9.28
N GLY A 28 4.00 -5.96 8.93
CA GLY A 28 4.55 -6.05 7.58
C GLY A 28 3.50 -6.35 6.52
N ILE A 29 2.65 -7.37 6.71
CA ILE A 29 1.61 -7.71 5.72
C ILE A 29 0.60 -6.57 5.55
N SER A 30 0.21 -5.90 6.63
CA SER A 30 -0.67 -4.73 6.57
C SER A 30 -0.01 -3.58 5.83
N SER A 31 1.27 -3.30 6.12
CA SER A 31 2.09 -2.32 5.40
C SER A 31 2.14 -2.62 3.90
N ALA A 32 2.39 -3.88 3.53
CA ALA A 32 2.42 -4.31 2.14
C ALA A 32 1.06 -4.11 1.44
N GLY A 33 -0.05 -4.44 2.12
CA GLY A 33 -1.41 -4.23 1.61
C GLY A 33 -1.73 -2.76 1.36
N ILE A 34 -1.39 -1.89 2.31
CA ILE A 34 -1.54 -0.43 2.19
C ILE A 34 -0.71 0.08 1.01
N ALA A 35 0.58 -0.23 1.00
CA ALA A 35 1.51 0.33 0.03
C ALA A 35 1.23 -0.16 -1.39
N TYR A 36 0.93 -1.44 -1.56
CA TYR A 36 0.54 -2.02 -2.84
C TYR A 36 -0.73 -1.32 -3.38
N THR A 37 -1.76 -1.19 -2.54
CA THR A 37 -3.02 -0.58 -2.94
C THR A 37 -2.85 0.89 -3.31
N ALA A 38 -2.12 1.66 -2.50
CA ALA A 38 -1.84 3.07 -2.79
C ALA A 38 -0.99 3.25 -4.06
N CYS A 39 0.05 2.42 -4.25
CA CYS A 39 0.86 2.41 -5.46
C CYS A 39 0.02 2.08 -6.70
N LYS A 40 -0.85 1.08 -6.59
CA LYS A 40 -1.74 0.64 -7.67
C LYS A 40 -2.69 1.77 -8.05
N ARG A 41 -3.44 2.33 -7.09
CA ARG A 41 -4.34 3.48 -7.30
C ARG A 41 -3.62 4.66 -7.98
N SER A 42 -2.45 5.04 -7.47
CA SER A 42 -1.66 6.14 -8.05
C SER A 42 -1.25 5.87 -9.50
N LYS A 43 -0.80 4.65 -9.81
CA LYS A 43 -0.39 4.28 -11.18
C LYS A 43 -1.59 4.19 -12.13
N ILE A 44 -2.71 3.65 -11.67
CA ILE A 44 -3.99 3.62 -12.41
C ILE A 44 -4.40 5.05 -12.77
N HIS A 45 -4.43 5.94 -11.78
CA HIS A 45 -4.80 7.35 -11.96
C HIS A 45 -3.91 8.04 -13.01
N LYS A 46 -2.58 7.90 -12.90
CA LYS A 46 -1.62 8.45 -13.87
C LYS A 46 -1.83 7.92 -15.28
N LEU A 47 -1.99 6.59 -15.40
CA LEU A 47 -2.17 5.94 -16.68
C LEU A 47 -3.46 6.42 -17.35
N THR A 48 -4.57 6.42 -16.62
CA THR A 48 -5.86 6.90 -17.11
C THR A 48 -5.78 8.37 -17.53
N GLN A 49 -5.20 9.26 -16.73
CA GLN A 49 -5.02 10.67 -17.11
C GLN A 49 -4.19 10.84 -18.38
N ARG A 50 -3.07 10.13 -18.50
CA ARG A 50 -2.20 10.17 -19.68
C ARG A 50 -2.95 9.73 -20.94
N LEU A 51 -3.70 8.63 -20.86
CA LEU A 51 -4.45 8.07 -21.98
C LEU A 51 -5.60 8.98 -22.41
N MET A 52 -6.36 9.50 -21.45
CA MET A 52 -7.46 10.42 -21.72
C MET A 52 -6.97 11.76 -22.31
N GLY A 53 -5.81 12.27 -21.86
CA GLY A 53 -5.20 13.48 -22.41
C GLY A 53 -4.69 13.35 -23.85
N GLN A 54 -4.54 12.14 -24.38
CA GLN A 54 -4.11 11.88 -25.77
C GLN A 54 -5.31 11.71 -26.73
N ALA A 55 -6.54 11.61 -26.22
CA ALA A 55 -7.74 11.27 -27.00
C ALA A 55 -8.42 12.50 -27.66
N ASN A 56 -7.81 13.01 -28.74
CA ASN A 56 -8.24 14.27 -29.38
C ASN A 56 -9.19 14.13 -30.60
N SER A 57 -9.45 12.92 -31.10
CA SER A 57 -10.34 12.73 -32.25
C SER A 57 -11.78 12.46 -31.82
N THR A 58 -12.75 13.12 -32.45
CA THR A 58 -14.17 12.76 -32.32
C THR A 58 -14.49 11.65 -33.31
N LEU A 59 -15.03 10.55 -32.80
CA LEU A 59 -15.45 9.39 -33.60
C LEU A 59 -16.96 9.43 -33.86
N THR A 60 -17.39 8.87 -34.98
CA THR A 60 -18.81 8.59 -35.23
C THR A 60 -19.26 7.36 -34.44
N GLU A 61 -20.58 7.16 -34.32
CA GLU A 61 -21.15 5.99 -33.65
C GLU A 61 -20.66 4.66 -34.28
N GLU A 62 -20.66 4.58 -35.61
CA GLU A 62 -20.20 3.40 -36.36
C GLU A 62 -18.69 3.15 -36.14
N GLU A 63 -17.88 4.22 -36.08
CA GLU A 63 -16.45 4.12 -35.77
C GLU A 63 -16.18 3.68 -34.33
N LEU A 64 -17.02 4.08 -33.37
CA LEU A 64 -16.90 3.66 -31.97
C LEU A 64 -17.07 2.15 -31.85
N GLU A 65 -18.14 1.62 -32.43
CA GLU A 65 -18.45 0.19 -32.34
C GLU A 65 -17.39 -0.65 -33.07
N GLN A 66 -17.00 -0.25 -34.28
CA GLN A 66 -15.93 -0.93 -35.02
C GLN A 66 -14.59 -0.91 -34.27
N LYS A 67 -14.26 0.20 -33.60
CA LYS A 67 -13.03 0.30 -32.82
C LYS A 67 -13.08 -0.50 -31.52
N LEU A 68 -14.23 -0.59 -30.87
CA LEU A 68 -14.41 -1.39 -29.66
C LEU A 68 -14.27 -2.88 -29.98
N GLU A 69 -14.99 -3.38 -30.98
CA GLU A 69 -14.92 -4.79 -31.38
C GLU A 69 -13.49 -5.19 -31.82
N SER A 70 -12.80 -4.30 -32.54
CA SER A 70 -11.40 -4.51 -32.90
C SER A 70 -10.44 -4.47 -31.70
N ALA A 71 -10.73 -3.70 -30.64
CA ALA A 71 -9.94 -3.70 -29.41
C ALA A 71 -10.11 -5.03 -28.66
N LEU A 72 -11.34 -5.52 -28.57
CA LEU A 72 -11.71 -6.75 -27.85
C LEU A 72 -11.23 -8.02 -28.56
N SER A 73 -11.31 -8.06 -29.90
CA SER A 73 -11.00 -9.27 -30.68
C SER A 73 -9.52 -9.49 -31.00
N ASN A 74 -8.68 -8.44 -30.93
CA ASN A 74 -7.31 -8.52 -31.44
C ASN A 74 -6.27 -8.75 -30.35
N ASP A 75 -5.96 -10.01 -30.06
CA ASP A 75 -4.94 -10.44 -29.09
C ASP A 75 -3.51 -10.00 -29.42
N ASN A 76 -3.26 -9.54 -30.66
CA ASN A 76 -1.93 -9.06 -31.07
C ASN A 76 -1.66 -7.60 -30.66
N LEU A 77 -2.65 -6.86 -30.14
CA LEU A 77 -2.40 -5.51 -29.65
C LEU A 77 -1.70 -5.56 -28.28
N VAL A 78 -0.53 -4.92 -28.21
CA VAL A 78 0.19 -4.71 -26.94
C VAL A 78 -0.66 -3.86 -25.99
N GLY A 79 -0.59 -4.13 -24.68
CA GLY A 79 -1.46 -3.55 -23.65
C GLY A 79 -1.65 -2.03 -23.77
N GLU A 80 -0.59 -1.24 -23.94
CA GLU A 80 -0.69 0.22 -24.08
C GLU A 80 -1.50 0.67 -25.30
N HIS A 81 -1.42 -0.03 -26.44
CA HIS A 81 -2.22 0.31 -27.62
C HIS A 81 -3.70 0.01 -27.42
N ARG A 82 -4.05 -1.10 -26.73
CA ARG A 82 -5.44 -1.40 -26.37
C ARG A 82 -6.01 -0.34 -25.43
N LEU A 83 -5.24 0.05 -24.42
CA LEU A 83 -5.59 1.08 -23.45
C LEU A 83 -5.86 2.45 -24.10
N ALA A 84 -4.96 2.89 -24.97
CA ALA A 84 -5.12 4.16 -25.70
C ALA A 84 -6.39 4.16 -26.57
N ARG A 85 -6.72 3.01 -27.15
CA ARG A 85 -7.94 2.85 -27.96
C ARG A 85 -9.21 2.94 -27.11
N CYS A 86 -9.24 2.28 -25.95
CA CYS A 86 -10.38 2.36 -25.01
C CYS A 86 -10.59 3.81 -24.52
N ALA A 87 -9.52 4.50 -24.14
CA ALA A 87 -9.59 5.91 -23.72
C ALA A 87 -10.12 6.84 -24.84
N SER A 88 -9.73 6.58 -26.10
CA SER A 88 -10.26 7.31 -27.27
C SER A 88 -11.76 7.08 -27.49
N ILE A 89 -12.23 5.85 -27.30
CA ILE A 89 -13.66 5.49 -27.39
C ILE A 89 -14.44 6.18 -26.27
N ILE A 90 -13.96 6.14 -25.02
CA ILE A 90 -14.60 6.79 -23.87
C ILE A 90 -14.75 8.29 -24.11
N SER A 91 -13.64 8.96 -24.43
CA SER A 91 -13.62 10.41 -24.66
C SER A 91 -14.56 10.85 -25.79
N SER A 92 -14.62 10.05 -26.87
CA SER A 92 -15.50 10.33 -28.00
C SER A 92 -16.97 10.08 -27.67
N SER A 93 -17.28 9.02 -26.91
CA SER A 93 -18.64 8.71 -26.46
C SER A 93 -19.19 9.80 -25.55
N GLU A 94 -18.38 10.30 -24.60
CA GLU A 94 -18.76 11.41 -23.72
C GLU A 94 -18.99 12.71 -24.52
N ARG A 95 -18.20 12.97 -25.57
CA ARG A 95 -18.42 14.09 -26.50
C ARG A 95 -19.71 13.94 -27.30
N LEU A 96 -20.00 12.75 -27.83
CA LEU A 96 -21.25 12.51 -28.58
C LEU A 96 -22.48 12.70 -27.68
N LEU A 97 -22.49 12.11 -26.49
CA LEU A 97 -23.58 12.25 -25.52
C LEU A 97 -23.81 13.71 -25.11
N SER A 98 -22.74 14.49 -24.92
CA SER A 98 -22.86 15.92 -24.58
C SER A 98 -23.29 16.79 -25.77
N SER A 99 -22.97 16.40 -27.01
CA SER A 99 -23.40 17.10 -28.23
C SER A 99 -24.81 16.73 -28.71
N GLY A 100 -25.45 15.73 -28.09
CA GLY A 100 -26.76 15.21 -28.48
C GLY A 100 -26.69 14.25 -29.67
N CYS A 101 -26.40 12.98 -29.42
CA CYS A 101 -26.41 11.92 -30.44
C CYS A 101 -27.81 11.35 -30.70
N SER A 102 -28.02 10.79 -31.89
CA SER A 102 -29.32 10.22 -32.29
C SER A 102 -29.70 8.95 -31.53
N ASP A 103 -28.72 8.15 -31.10
CA ASP A 103 -28.92 6.94 -30.31
C ASP A 103 -28.07 6.99 -29.03
N GLU A 104 -28.60 7.62 -27.98
CA GLU A 104 -27.93 7.65 -26.68
C GLU A 104 -27.79 6.27 -26.04
N GLY A 105 -28.70 5.34 -26.33
CA GLY A 105 -28.71 4.01 -25.71
C GLY A 105 -27.49 3.21 -26.13
N SER A 106 -27.25 3.14 -27.44
CA SER A 106 -26.10 2.44 -28.02
C SER A 106 -24.78 3.08 -27.58
N VAL A 107 -24.68 4.42 -27.61
CA VAL A 107 -23.46 5.13 -27.17
C VAL A 107 -23.17 4.91 -25.69
N ARG A 108 -24.19 4.87 -24.80
CA ARG A 108 -23.98 4.56 -23.38
C ARG A 108 -23.53 3.12 -23.14
N ALA A 109 -24.06 2.16 -23.91
CA ALA A 109 -23.63 0.77 -23.83
C ALA A 109 -22.17 0.59 -24.25
N ILE A 110 -21.76 1.26 -25.34
CA ILE A 110 -20.36 1.30 -25.80
C ILE A 110 -19.45 1.93 -24.74
N LEU A 111 -19.85 3.07 -24.18
CA LEU A 111 -19.11 3.77 -23.13
C LEU A 111 -18.88 2.87 -21.91
N GLN A 112 -19.91 2.17 -21.46
CA GLN A 112 -19.81 1.28 -20.30
C GLN A 112 -18.84 0.13 -20.56
N ARG A 113 -18.98 -0.57 -21.69
CA ARG A 113 -18.07 -1.67 -22.09
C ARG A 113 -16.62 -1.19 -22.21
N ALA A 114 -16.40 0.00 -22.79
CA ALA A 114 -15.07 0.57 -22.93
C ALA A 114 -14.45 0.94 -21.57
N LYS A 115 -15.25 1.40 -20.59
CA LYS A 115 -14.80 1.66 -19.21
C LYS A 115 -14.40 0.38 -18.49
N GLU A 116 -15.24 -0.65 -18.53
CA GLU A 116 -14.96 -1.96 -17.91
C GLU A 116 -13.68 -2.60 -18.47
N GLU A 117 -13.49 -2.52 -19.78
CA GLU A 117 -12.30 -3.06 -20.45
C GLU A 117 -11.05 -2.22 -20.12
N LEU A 118 -11.16 -0.88 -20.11
CA LEU A 118 -10.07 0.00 -19.71
C LEU A 118 -9.63 -0.32 -18.28
N ASP A 119 -10.57 -0.39 -17.34
CA ASP A 119 -10.30 -0.69 -15.93
C ASP A 119 -9.57 -2.02 -15.78
N THR A 120 -10.05 -3.07 -16.47
CA THR A 120 -9.44 -4.41 -16.44
C THR A 120 -8.00 -4.42 -16.96
N PHE A 121 -7.70 -3.72 -18.05
CA PHE A 121 -6.35 -3.68 -18.59
C PHE A 121 -5.42 -2.76 -17.82
N VAL A 122 -5.90 -1.61 -17.36
CA VAL A 122 -5.13 -0.69 -16.54
C VAL A 122 -4.70 -1.39 -15.25
N ASP A 123 -5.59 -2.17 -14.64
CA ASP A 123 -5.30 -3.01 -13.49
C ASP A 123 -4.13 -3.99 -13.77
N LYS A 124 -4.23 -4.78 -14.85
CA LYS A 124 -3.19 -5.75 -15.24
C LYS A 124 -1.85 -5.11 -15.60
N GLU A 125 -1.85 -3.98 -16.30
CA GLU A 125 -0.61 -3.29 -16.68
C GLU A 125 0.06 -2.61 -15.48
N THR A 126 -0.72 -2.11 -14.52
CA THR A 126 -0.18 -1.52 -13.29
C THR A 126 0.38 -2.57 -12.34
N ASP A 127 -0.21 -3.77 -12.28
CA ASP A 127 0.34 -4.88 -11.49
C ASP A 127 1.74 -5.29 -11.95
N LYS A 128 2.03 -5.24 -13.26
CA LYS A 128 3.39 -5.53 -13.77
C LYS A 128 4.44 -4.53 -13.29
N LYS A 129 4.01 -3.35 -12.82
CA LYS A 129 4.88 -2.26 -12.33
C LYS A 129 5.09 -2.30 -10.82
N ILE A 130 4.47 -3.26 -10.11
CA ILE A 130 4.57 -3.37 -8.66
C ILE A 130 4.94 -4.81 -8.32
N ARG A 131 6.14 -5.02 -7.77
CA ARG A 131 6.59 -6.35 -7.34
C ARG A 131 6.69 -6.40 -5.82
N VAL A 132 6.33 -7.52 -5.22
CA VAL A 132 6.36 -7.72 -3.77
C VAL A 132 7.37 -8.79 -3.41
N LEU A 133 8.22 -8.49 -2.42
CA LEU A 133 9.20 -9.37 -1.82
C LEU A 133 8.97 -9.40 -0.31
N PHE A 134 8.58 -10.55 0.20
CA PHE A 134 8.47 -10.77 1.64
C PHE A 134 9.80 -11.28 2.20
N ALA A 135 10.23 -10.71 3.32
CA ALA A 135 11.46 -11.08 4.00
C ALA A 135 11.24 -11.16 5.51
N LYS A 136 11.75 -12.20 6.17
CA LYS A 136 11.71 -12.30 7.64
C LYS A 136 12.74 -11.40 8.33
N LYS A 137 13.81 -11.06 7.62
CA LYS A 137 14.89 -10.19 8.09
C LYS A 137 15.72 -9.73 6.90
N MET A 138 16.50 -8.66 7.08
CA MET A 138 17.47 -8.20 6.09
C MET A 138 18.77 -9.00 6.19
N ASP A 139 18.73 -10.26 5.73
CA ASP A 139 19.95 -11.06 5.57
C ASP A 139 20.77 -10.63 4.33
N PRO A 140 22.05 -11.06 4.22
CA PRO A 140 22.90 -10.65 3.12
C PRO A 140 22.32 -10.95 1.73
N ASP A 141 21.54 -12.03 1.59
CA ASP A 141 20.90 -12.40 0.32
C ASP A 141 19.75 -11.45 -0.02
N THR A 142 18.95 -11.06 0.97
CA THR A 142 17.86 -10.08 0.82
C THR A 142 18.43 -8.71 0.46
N ILE A 143 19.46 -8.26 1.16
CA ILE A 143 20.15 -6.99 0.87
C ILE A 143 20.73 -7.03 -0.56
N LYS A 144 21.36 -8.14 -0.96
CA LYS A 144 21.88 -8.31 -2.33
C LYS A 144 20.77 -8.28 -3.38
N LYS A 145 19.61 -8.89 -3.12
CA LYS A 145 18.44 -8.81 -4.02
C LYS A 145 17.99 -7.35 -4.19
N ILE A 146 17.84 -6.63 -3.08
CA ILE A 146 17.44 -5.21 -3.06
C ILE A 146 18.43 -4.35 -3.86
N GLN A 147 19.73 -4.48 -3.60
CA GLN A 147 20.74 -3.66 -4.28
C GLN A 147 20.74 -3.87 -5.81
N ASN A 148 20.56 -5.11 -6.26
CA ASN A 148 20.60 -5.47 -7.67
C ASN A 148 19.26 -5.31 -8.39
N ASP A 149 18.18 -4.96 -7.68
CA ASP A 149 16.86 -4.83 -8.28
C ASP A 149 16.77 -3.61 -9.22
N PRO A 150 16.20 -3.73 -10.42
CA PRO A 150 16.19 -2.65 -11.40
C PRO A 150 15.11 -1.58 -11.17
N SER A 151 14.22 -1.76 -10.19
CA SER A 151 13.06 -0.86 -10.02
C SER A 151 13.48 0.58 -9.77
N SER A 152 12.68 1.51 -10.31
CA SER A 152 12.91 2.95 -10.18
C SER A 152 12.80 3.46 -8.74
N LEU A 153 12.07 2.73 -7.89
CA LEU A 153 11.96 2.93 -6.45
C LEU A 153 11.96 1.58 -5.73
N ILE A 154 12.72 1.50 -4.64
CA ILE A 154 12.57 0.42 -3.67
C ILE A 154 11.96 1.00 -2.41
N TRP A 155 10.81 0.47 -2.01
CA TRP A 155 10.15 0.87 -0.79
C TRP A 155 10.15 -0.31 0.18
N ILE A 156 10.78 -0.11 1.34
CA ILE A 156 10.91 -1.09 2.42
C ILE A 156 9.97 -0.68 3.56
N TRP A 157 9.15 -1.62 4.04
CA TRP A 157 8.28 -1.41 5.20
C TRP A 157 8.54 -2.40 6.32
N ASP A 158 8.38 -1.92 7.54
CA ASP A 158 8.47 -2.72 8.78
C ASP A 158 9.79 -3.50 8.90
N LEU A 159 10.80 -3.00 8.20
CA LEU A 159 12.16 -3.51 8.13
C LEU A 159 13.06 -2.36 7.66
N GLY A 160 14.36 -2.56 7.79
CA GLY A 160 15.37 -1.78 7.07
C GLY A 160 16.01 -0.66 7.87
N SER A 161 15.34 -0.06 8.86
CA SER A 161 15.95 1.00 9.69
C SER A 161 17.23 0.52 10.38
N GLY A 162 17.23 -0.71 10.92
CA GLY A 162 18.42 -1.33 11.52
C GLY A 162 19.52 -1.77 10.53
N TYR A 163 19.31 -1.59 9.22
CA TYR A 163 20.19 -2.06 8.15
C TYR A 163 20.53 -0.96 7.14
N LYS A 164 20.14 0.29 7.41
CA LYS A 164 20.26 1.43 6.50
C LYS A 164 21.68 1.61 5.96
N SER A 165 22.69 1.51 6.82
CA SER A 165 24.12 1.55 6.48
C SER A 165 24.62 0.36 5.64
N GLN A 166 23.78 -0.61 5.31
CA GLN A 166 24.15 -1.73 4.43
C GLN A 166 23.68 -1.52 2.99
N PHE A 167 22.83 -0.51 2.74
CA PHE A 167 22.34 -0.21 1.40
C PHE A 167 23.26 0.81 0.69
N CYS A 168 23.66 0.46 -0.54
CA CYS A 168 24.33 1.35 -1.50
C CYS A 168 23.41 1.50 -2.73
N LYS A 169 22.18 1.97 -2.52
CA LYS A 169 21.11 2.01 -3.54
C LYS A 169 20.45 3.40 -3.55
N ASP A 170 20.30 3.96 -4.75
CA ASP A 170 19.59 5.21 -4.93
C ASP A 170 18.07 4.97 -4.98
N LYS A 171 17.28 5.99 -4.62
CA LYS A 171 15.82 5.94 -4.57
C LYS A 171 15.30 4.76 -3.73
N LEU A 172 15.73 4.75 -2.48
CA LEU A 172 15.28 3.78 -1.48
C LEU A 172 14.50 4.52 -0.39
N LEU A 173 13.25 4.11 -0.17
CA LEU A 173 12.36 4.65 0.86
C LEU A 173 12.17 3.60 1.96
N ILE A 174 12.35 3.99 3.21
CA ILE A 174 12.11 3.14 4.39
C ILE A 174 10.98 3.77 5.20
N THR A 175 9.99 2.96 5.55
CA THR A 175 8.91 3.32 6.49
C THR A 175 8.85 2.22 7.54
N ASP A 176 9.43 2.48 8.70
CA ASP A 176 9.74 1.48 9.71
C ASP A 176 9.62 2.12 11.10
N HIS A 177 9.62 1.31 12.15
CA HIS A 177 9.52 1.73 13.54
C HIS A 177 10.59 1.11 14.43
N HIS A 178 11.35 0.14 13.91
CA HIS A 178 12.48 -0.47 14.60
C HIS A 178 13.59 0.54 14.89
N ILE A 179 14.42 0.25 15.88
CA ILE A 179 15.58 1.08 16.24
C ILE A 179 16.47 1.28 14.99
N PRO A 180 16.65 2.53 14.52
CA PRO A 180 17.51 2.81 13.39
C PRO A 180 18.96 2.44 13.68
N ASP A 181 19.69 2.04 12.66
CA ASP A 181 21.12 1.85 12.83
C ASP A 181 21.81 3.18 13.16
N THR A 182 22.65 3.14 14.20
CA THR A 182 23.47 4.28 14.61
C THR A 182 24.84 4.25 13.94
N ASN A 183 25.06 3.26 13.07
CA ASN A 183 26.31 2.98 12.40
C ASN A 183 26.70 4.00 11.32
N GLY A 184 26.15 5.21 11.29
CA GLY A 184 26.55 6.23 10.34
C GLY A 184 26.56 5.73 8.89
N HIS A 185 27.52 6.21 8.10
CA HIS A 185 27.60 5.95 6.66
C HIS A 185 27.79 4.47 6.29
N PRO A 186 27.44 4.08 5.03
CA PRO A 186 27.44 2.68 4.65
C PRO A 186 28.81 2.01 4.81
N LYS A 187 28.86 0.88 5.56
CA LYS A 187 30.09 0.09 5.78
C LYS A 187 30.23 -1.09 4.80
N SER A 188 29.36 -1.17 3.79
CA SER A 188 29.37 -2.27 2.81
C SER A 188 30.67 -2.28 1.98
N GLN A 189 31.37 -3.42 1.97
CA GLN A 189 32.55 -3.68 1.12
C GLN A 189 32.25 -3.53 -0.39
N SER A 190 30.98 -3.52 -0.80
CA SER A 190 30.55 -3.26 -2.18
C SER A 190 30.60 -1.77 -2.56
N CYS A 191 30.69 -0.86 -1.59
CA CYS A 191 30.93 0.56 -1.81
C CYS A 191 32.46 0.82 -1.86
N THR A 192 33.21 -0.04 -2.53
CA THR A 192 34.61 0.20 -2.89
C THR A 192 34.62 0.87 -4.26
N GLN A 193 35.27 2.04 -4.36
CA GLN A 193 35.50 2.85 -5.56
C GLN A 193 34.50 4.01 -5.79
N THR A 194 34.87 5.17 -5.22
CA THR A 194 34.67 6.55 -5.74
C THR A 194 33.25 7.08 -6.02
N LYS A 195 32.18 6.29 -5.88
CA LYS A 195 30.82 6.87 -5.72
C LYS A 195 30.74 7.47 -4.31
N LEU A 196 30.77 8.80 -4.23
CA LEU A 196 30.51 9.51 -2.97
C LEU A 196 29.21 8.96 -2.39
N TRP A 197 29.24 8.37 -1.21
CA TRP A 197 28.05 7.88 -0.51
C TRP A 197 26.95 8.95 -0.33
N PHE A 198 27.30 10.24 -0.47
CA PHE A 198 26.37 11.36 -0.59
C PHE A 198 25.46 11.32 -1.84
N THR A 199 25.71 10.45 -2.81
CA THR A 199 24.93 10.38 -4.06
C THR A 199 23.74 9.43 -3.99
N PHE A 200 23.56 8.68 -2.89
CA PHE A 200 22.42 7.78 -2.75
C PHE A 200 21.28 8.47 -2.00
N ASN A 201 20.13 8.62 -2.65
CA ASN A 201 18.93 9.14 -2.03
C ASN A 201 18.20 8.03 -1.26
N ILE A 202 18.56 7.86 0.02
CA ILE A 202 17.86 7.00 0.97
C ILE A 202 17.00 7.88 1.88
N SER A 203 15.68 7.80 1.69
CA SER A 203 14.70 8.47 2.55
C SER A 203 14.17 7.50 3.61
N GLU A 204 13.99 7.97 4.83
CA GLU A 204 13.48 7.16 5.93
C GLU A 204 12.47 7.96 6.73
N ILE A 205 11.30 7.37 6.95
CA ILE A 205 10.31 7.86 7.90
C ILE A 205 10.24 6.80 8.99
N ASN A 206 10.76 7.15 10.16
CA ASN A 206 10.72 6.31 11.34
C ASN A 206 10.31 7.16 12.54
N PRO A 207 9.26 6.80 13.31
CA PRO A 207 8.78 7.57 14.46
C PRO A 207 9.89 7.94 15.46
N ILE A 208 10.85 7.04 15.67
CA ILE A 208 12.00 7.25 16.57
C ILE A 208 12.82 8.47 16.14
N ASN A 209 12.99 8.71 14.84
CA ASN A 209 13.71 9.88 14.31
C ASN A 209 13.01 11.22 14.61
N TYR A 210 11.76 11.18 15.10
CA TYR A 210 10.96 12.36 15.45
C TYR A 210 10.62 12.42 16.95
N GLY A 211 11.27 11.60 17.78
CA GLY A 211 11.08 11.60 19.23
C GLY A 211 9.85 10.86 19.73
N LEU A 212 9.28 9.97 18.89
CA LEU A 212 8.19 9.06 19.28
C LEU A 212 8.75 7.68 19.66
N GLU A 213 8.01 6.93 20.46
CA GLU A 213 8.33 5.55 20.83
C GLU A 213 7.89 4.58 19.73
N GLY A 214 8.86 3.93 19.05
CA GLY A 214 8.59 2.97 17.99
C GLY A 214 7.79 1.75 18.43
N SER A 215 7.83 1.40 19.72
CA SER A 215 7.13 0.23 20.26
C SER A 215 5.64 0.46 20.58
N THR A 216 5.15 1.72 20.63
CA THR A 216 3.80 2.03 21.11
C THR A 216 3.10 3.20 20.39
N GLU A 217 3.86 4.09 19.75
CA GLU A 217 3.34 5.33 19.20
C GLU A 217 3.27 5.34 17.66
N GLY A 218 3.82 4.34 16.98
CA GLY A 218 3.76 4.24 15.53
C GLY A 218 4.38 2.95 15.01
N CYS A 219 3.57 2.04 14.46
CA CYS A 219 4.05 0.84 13.79
C CYS A 219 4.40 1.09 12.31
N GLY A 220 5.02 0.11 11.64
CA GLY A 220 5.32 0.15 10.22
C GLY A 220 4.09 0.45 9.36
N ALA A 221 2.96 -0.22 9.61
CA ALA A 221 1.73 -0.03 8.84
C ALA A 221 1.16 1.38 9.01
N THR A 222 1.21 1.96 10.20
CA THR A 222 0.79 3.34 10.45
C THR A 222 1.63 4.33 9.67
N VAL A 223 2.95 4.20 9.70
CA VAL A 223 3.84 5.11 8.94
C VAL A 223 3.59 4.97 7.43
N THR A 224 3.41 3.74 6.97
CA THR A 224 3.06 3.43 5.58
C THR A 224 1.75 4.08 5.16
N TYR A 225 0.74 3.99 6.01
CA TYR A 225 -0.57 4.60 5.81
C TYR A 225 -0.49 6.12 5.72
N LEU A 226 0.33 6.77 6.55
CA LEU A 226 0.52 8.22 6.47
C LEU A 226 1.08 8.64 5.11
N VAL A 227 2.01 7.86 4.54
CA VAL A 227 2.51 8.09 3.17
C VAL A 227 1.41 7.84 2.15
N ALA A 228 0.66 6.73 2.24
CA ALA A 228 -0.45 6.42 1.34
C ALA A 228 -1.53 7.51 1.33
N ARG A 229 -1.95 7.99 2.51
CA ARG A 229 -2.92 9.08 2.69
C ARG A 229 -2.41 10.40 2.12
N ALA A 230 -1.10 10.65 2.19
CA ALA A 230 -0.48 11.82 1.60
C ALA A 230 -0.33 11.73 0.07
N MET A 231 -0.29 10.51 -0.51
CA MET A 231 -0.34 10.31 -1.96
C MET A 231 -1.73 10.63 -2.52
N ASP A 232 -2.76 10.16 -1.84
CA ASP A 232 -4.15 10.40 -2.18
C ASP A 232 -5.03 10.32 -0.92
N LYS A 233 -5.89 11.31 -0.73
CA LYS A 233 -6.84 11.36 0.39
C LYS A 233 -7.84 10.20 0.36
N ASP A 234 -8.12 9.64 -0.82
CA ASP A 234 -9.06 8.54 -0.98
C ASP A 234 -8.49 7.22 -0.42
N ASN A 235 -7.20 7.19 -0.06
CA ASN A 235 -6.60 6.10 0.69
C ASN A 235 -6.97 6.09 2.18
N ILE A 236 -7.89 6.96 2.62
CA ILE A 236 -8.40 6.95 3.99
C ILE A 236 -9.02 5.60 4.38
N ASP A 237 -9.59 4.88 3.42
CA ASP A 237 -10.16 3.53 3.57
C ASP A 237 -9.12 2.43 3.90
N LEU A 238 -7.83 2.74 3.75
CA LEU A 238 -6.73 1.87 4.15
C LEU A 238 -6.34 2.04 5.63
N ALA A 239 -6.94 3.00 6.35
CA ALA A 239 -6.64 3.28 7.75
C ALA A 239 -6.84 2.05 8.65
N GLN A 240 -7.89 1.26 8.38
CA GLN A 240 -8.16 0.03 9.11
C GLN A 240 -7.01 -0.98 9.06
N LEU A 241 -6.25 -1.04 7.95
CA LEU A 241 -5.10 -1.93 7.84
C LEU A 241 -3.95 -1.45 8.74
N ALA A 242 -3.78 -0.14 8.90
CA ALA A 242 -2.81 0.40 9.85
C ALA A 242 -3.20 0.07 11.30
N VAL A 243 -4.50 0.11 11.63
CA VAL A 243 -5.01 -0.34 12.94
C VAL A 243 -4.72 -1.84 13.14
N VAL A 244 -4.96 -2.68 12.14
CA VAL A 244 -4.63 -4.11 12.19
C VAL A 244 -3.13 -4.34 12.41
N GLY A 245 -2.27 -3.60 11.71
CA GLY A 245 -0.82 -3.65 11.89
C GLY A 245 -0.41 -3.26 13.32
N ALA A 246 -0.92 -2.15 13.83
CA ALA A 246 -0.58 -1.66 15.18
C ALA A 246 -1.03 -2.63 16.28
N CYS A 247 -2.24 -3.20 16.17
CA CYS A 247 -2.70 -4.23 17.10
C CYS A 247 -1.93 -5.55 16.94
N GLY A 248 -1.58 -5.90 15.70
CA GLY A 248 -0.76 -7.08 15.38
C GLY A 248 0.64 -7.02 15.95
N ASP A 249 1.22 -5.82 16.01
CA ASP A 249 2.50 -5.51 16.66
C ASP A 249 2.35 -5.19 18.17
N MET A 250 1.18 -5.50 18.74
CA MET A 250 0.88 -5.34 20.17
C MET A 250 1.03 -3.89 20.71
N GLN A 251 0.99 -2.88 19.85
CA GLN A 251 1.21 -1.48 20.27
C GLN A 251 0.05 -0.91 21.12
N ASP A 252 -1.10 -1.57 21.12
CA ASP A 252 -2.26 -1.21 21.94
C ASP A 252 -2.18 -1.75 23.40
N HIS A 253 -1.20 -2.60 23.72
CA HIS A 253 -1.09 -3.24 25.03
C HIS A 253 -0.76 -2.28 26.17
N ALA A 254 0.17 -1.33 25.95
CA ALA A 254 0.71 -0.49 27.02
C ALA A 254 -0.35 0.41 27.68
N ILE A 255 -1.28 0.93 26.88
CA ILE A 255 -2.29 1.91 27.34
C ILE A 255 -3.73 1.48 27.13
N LYS A 256 -3.97 0.24 26.67
CA LYS A 256 -5.30 -0.28 26.28
C LYS A 256 -5.97 0.54 25.16
N GLY A 257 -5.18 0.89 24.16
CA GLY A 257 -5.59 1.71 23.02
C GLY A 257 -4.39 2.14 22.21
N LEU A 258 -4.62 2.85 21.11
CA LEU A 258 -3.57 3.32 20.22
C LEU A 258 -3.20 4.78 20.51
N SER A 259 -1.91 5.05 20.69
CA SER A 259 -1.34 6.39 20.96
C SER A 259 -0.46 6.91 19.83
N GLY A 260 0.07 8.12 19.99
CA GLY A 260 1.00 8.72 19.04
C GLY A 260 0.38 8.85 17.65
N ILE A 261 1.14 8.51 16.62
CA ILE A 261 0.65 8.52 15.24
C ILE A 261 -0.30 7.35 14.95
N ASN A 262 -0.30 6.26 15.72
CA ASN A 262 -1.32 5.20 15.57
C ASN A 262 -2.74 5.75 15.83
N SER A 263 -2.89 6.74 16.72
CA SER A 263 -4.17 7.39 16.98
C SER A 263 -4.74 8.12 15.76
N ILE A 264 -3.88 8.56 14.85
CA ILE A 264 -4.30 9.20 13.59
C ILE A 264 -4.97 8.17 12.68
N ALA A 265 -4.34 7.01 12.48
CA ALA A 265 -4.92 5.93 11.69
C ALA A 265 -6.23 5.41 12.32
N LEU A 266 -6.27 5.25 13.64
CA LEU A 266 -7.49 4.85 14.34
C LEU A 266 -8.63 5.85 14.13
N LYS A 267 -8.34 7.15 14.29
CA LYS A 267 -9.33 8.21 14.08
C LYS A 267 -9.89 8.17 12.66
N ASP A 268 -9.01 8.11 11.66
CA ASP A 268 -9.41 8.08 10.26
C ASP A 268 -10.26 6.83 9.95
N ALA A 269 -9.90 5.66 10.48
CA ALA A 269 -10.67 4.43 10.29
C ALA A 269 -12.07 4.50 10.93
N VAL A 270 -12.18 5.14 12.11
CA VAL A 270 -13.47 5.36 12.78
C VAL A 270 -14.32 6.37 12.02
N GLU A 271 -13.73 7.48 11.58
CA GLU A 271 -14.43 8.51 10.80
C GLU A 271 -14.88 7.99 9.43
N ASN A 272 -14.13 7.08 8.81
CA ASN A 272 -14.52 6.39 7.58
C ASN A 272 -15.58 5.29 7.80
N GLY A 273 -15.81 4.88 9.05
CA GLY A 273 -16.79 3.85 9.41
C GLY A 273 -16.29 2.41 9.30
N ASP A 274 -14.97 2.20 9.10
CA ASP A 274 -14.38 0.87 8.99
C ASP A 274 -14.13 0.21 10.36
N VAL A 275 -13.94 1.03 11.40
CA VAL A 275 -13.58 0.57 12.76
C VAL A 275 -14.53 1.19 13.78
N SER A 276 -14.89 0.41 14.80
CA SER A 276 -15.53 0.90 16.02
C SER A 276 -14.62 0.62 17.21
N VAL A 277 -14.64 1.52 18.20
CA VAL A 277 -13.84 1.41 19.43
C VAL A 277 -14.78 1.15 20.59
N GLU A 278 -14.56 0.04 21.29
CA GLU A 278 -15.37 -0.41 22.42
C GLU A 278 -14.47 -0.78 23.61
N ASP A 279 -14.96 -0.54 24.82
CA ASP A 279 -14.38 -1.10 26.04
C ASP A 279 -14.85 -2.54 26.20
N ASP A 280 -13.97 -3.50 25.94
CA ASP A 280 -14.28 -4.93 26.01
C ASP A 280 -13.05 -5.79 26.40
N LEU A 281 -13.26 -7.10 26.55
CA LEU A 281 -12.19 -8.09 26.69
C LEU A 281 -11.31 -8.09 25.42
N ARG A 282 -9.99 -8.05 25.64
CA ARG A 282 -8.98 -7.93 24.57
C ARG A 282 -8.26 -9.25 24.29
N PHE A 283 -8.92 -10.39 24.50
CA PHE A 283 -8.33 -11.69 24.18
C PHE A 283 -8.48 -12.04 22.71
N PHE A 284 -7.64 -12.95 22.23
CA PHE A 284 -7.71 -13.43 20.86
C PHE A 284 -8.87 -14.40 20.64
N GLY A 285 -9.61 -14.18 19.54
CA GLY A 285 -10.63 -15.10 19.04
C GLY A 285 -12.08 -14.74 19.36
N ARG A 286 -12.38 -13.45 19.62
CA ARG A 286 -13.76 -12.94 19.85
C ARG A 286 -14.74 -13.44 18.77
N GLU A 287 -14.32 -13.41 17.51
CA GLU A 287 -15.15 -13.78 16.35
C GLU A 287 -15.13 -15.28 16.02
N THR A 288 -14.06 -16.00 16.37
CA THR A 288 -13.78 -17.33 15.82
C THR A 288 -13.75 -18.45 16.86
N ARG A 289 -13.82 -18.11 18.15
CA ARG A 289 -13.78 -19.08 19.25
C ARG A 289 -15.09 -19.07 20.02
N THR A 290 -15.47 -20.23 20.56
CA THR A 290 -16.50 -20.30 21.59
C THR A 290 -16.06 -19.51 22.82
N VAL A 291 -16.99 -19.01 23.61
CA VAL A 291 -16.70 -18.28 24.87
C VAL A 291 -15.75 -19.07 25.78
N ILE A 292 -15.93 -20.39 25.86
CA ILE A 292 -15.04 -21.29 26.62
C ILE A 292 -13.60 -21.22 26.12
N ASN A 293 -13.37 -21.34 24.80
CA ASN A 293 -12.02 -21.28 24.25
C ASN A 293 -11.44 -19.85 24.26
N TYR A 294 -12.29 -18.85 24.08
CA TYR A 294 -11.91 -17.44 24.19
C TYR A 294 -11.31 -17.13 25.57
N LEU A 295 -11.97 -17.58 26.64
CA LEU A 295 -11.49 -17.41 28.02
C LEU A 295 -10.36 -18.37 28.39
N LYS A 296 -10.43 -19.63 27.96
CA LYS A 296 -9.38 -20.64 28.25
C LYS A 296 -8.01 -20.20 27.76
N TYR A 297 -7.94 -19.59 26.58
CA TYR A 297 -6.67 -19.15 25.98
C TYR A 297 -6.33 -17.67 26.30
N SER A 298 -6.98 -17.07 27.30
CA SER A 298 -6.58 -15.77 27.83
C SER A 298 -5.18 -15.88 28.45
N ASN A 299 -4.21 -15.16 27.92
CA ASN A 299 -2.81 -15.22 28.36
C ASN A 299 -2.22 -13.83 28.66
N ASN A 300 -2.96 -12.75 28.40
CA ASN A 300 -2.53 -11.38 28.71
C ASN A 300 -3.73 -10.45 29.00
N PRO A 301 -4.11 -10.26 30.28
CA PRO A 301 -3.61 -11.00 31.44
C PRO A 301 -4.14 -12.44 31.45
N THR A 302 -3.48 -13.31 32.21
CA THR A 302 -4.09 -14.58 32.60
C THR A 302 -5.21 -14.32 33.61
N ILE A 303 -6.30 -15.08 33.49
CA ILE A 303 -7.42 -15.08 34.43
C ILE A 303 -7.19 -16.25 35.39
N PRO A 304 -7.03 -15.98 36.71
CA PRO A 304 -6.87 -17.04 37.71
C PRO A 304 -7.99 -18.07 37.61
N GLU A 305 -7.62 -19.35 37.74
CA GLU A 305 -8.52 -20.51 37.69
C GLU A 305 -9.23 -20.76 36.35
N ILE A 306 -9.13 -19.86 35.37
CA ILE A 306 -9.78 -19.95 34.05
C ILE A 306 -8.75 -20.20 32.93
N SER A 307 -7.68 -19.40 32.85
CA SER A 307 -6.64 -19.56 31.83
C SER A 307 -6.03 -20.96 31.89
N ASP A 308 -5.89 -21.58 30.72
CA ASP A 308 -5.41 -22.95 30.53
C ASP A 308 -6.14 -24.03 31.35
N ASN A 309 -7.31 -23.72 31.91
CA ASN A 309 -8.08 -24.62 32.76
C ASN A 309 -9.46 -24.95 32.15
N GLY A 310 -9.51 -26.05 31.39
CA GLY A 310 -10.76 -26.49 30.75
C GLY A 310 -11.90 -26.80 31.75
N VAL A 311 -11.57 -27.31 32.94
CA VAL A 311 -12.55 -27.58 34.00
C VAL A 311 -13.05 -26.29 34.64
N GLY A 312 -12.15 -25.31 34.82
CA GLY A 312 -12.49 -23.96 35.27
C GLY A 312 -13.46 -23.27 34.30
N CYS A 313 -13.12 -23.27 33.00
CA CYS A 313 -13.99 -22.69 31.98
C CYS A 313 -15.35 -23.37 31.85
N SER A 314 -15.44 -24.69 32.05
CA SER A 314 -16.71 -25.42 31.95
C SER A 314 -17.69 -25.15 33.10
N ARG A 315 -17.26 -24.41 34.13
CA ARG A 315 -18.08 -24.05 35.31
C ARG A 315 -18.65 -22.62 35.23
N LEU A 316 -18.29 -21.85 34.20
CA LEU A 316 -18.87 -20.53 33.89
C LEU A 316 -20.23 -20.69 33.19
#